data_AF-A0A3B9W123-F1
#
_entry.id   AF-A0A3B9W123-F1
#
_cell.length_a   1.000
_cell.length_b   1.000
_cell.length_c   1.000
_cell.angle_alpha   90.00
_cell.angle_beta   90.00
_cell.angle_gamma   90.00
#
_symmetry.space_group_name_H-M   'P 1'
#
loop_
_entity.id
_entity.type
_entity.pdbx_description
1 polymer ?
#
loop_
_entity_poly.entity_id
_entity_poly.type
_entity_poly.pdbx_seq_one_letter_code
_entity_poly.pdbx_strand_id
1 'polypeptide(L)'
;HGRAAVVDAPVSGGTRGATGGTLAIMAGGAADDFRRLEPFFAAMGTTVRHMGALGSGSLAKACNQLIVGTTTAALAEAAELAERSGMDPAALFDVLAGGLAGSRVLENVGPRLVRKDYIPTGPAKFMHKDLSFVLESAEAAGAAVPMATAGVELYAELRRQGLGDKDLAVVRQAISNLSDNTDNAGAAETATKGTAAP
;
A
#
# COMPACT_ATOMS: atom_id res chain seq x y z
N HIS A 1 -4.63 -2.03 -40.19
CA HIS A 1 -4.08 -0.98 -39.31
C HIS A 1 -5.20 -0.43 -38.44
N GLY A 2 -5.08 -0.57 -37.11
CA GLY A 2 -6.14 -0.17 -36.17
C GLY A 2 -6.32 1.34 -36.14
N ARG A 3 -7.57 1.81 -36.24
CA ARG A 3 -7.93 3.25 -36.31
C ARG A 3 -7.91 3.97 -34.95
N ALA A 4 -7.40 3.33 -33.89
CA ALA A 4 -7.41 3.86 -32.53
C ALA A 4 -6.01 3.81 -31.92
N ALA A 5 -5.60 4.93 -31.32
CA ALA A 5 -4.43 5.02 -30.46
C ALA A 5 -4.82 4.73 -29.01
N VAL A 6 -3.96 4.06 -28.26
CA VAL A 6 -4.18 3.69 -26.86
C VAL A 6 -3.03 4.22 -26.02
N VAL A 7 -3.37 4.86 -24.90
CA VAL A 7 -2.43 5.34 -23.88
C VAL A 7 -2.96 4.88 -22.52
N ASP A 8 -2.12 4.20 -21.74
CA ASP A 8 -2.44 3.87 -20.35
C ASP A 8 -1.96 5.01 -19.44
N ALA A 9 -2.88 5.69 -18.75
CA ALA A 9 -2.57 6.88 -17.96
C ALA A 9 -3.12 6.80 -16.52
N PRO A 10 -2.69 5.83 -15.70
CA PRO A 10 -3.07 5.78 -14.29
C PRO A 10 -2.62 7.02 -13.51
N VAL A 11 -3.30 7.26 -12.39
CA VAL A 11 -3.13 8.47 -11.59
C VAL A 11 -2.80 8.18 -10.11
N SER A 12 -2.18 9.15 -9.44
CA SER A 12 -1.93 9.17 -7.99
C SER A 12 -2.32 10.53 -7.41
N GLY A 13 -2.78 10.55 -6.15
CA GLY A 13 -3.29 11.76 -5.48
C GLY A 13 -4.67 11.61 -4.82
N GLY A 14 -5.35 10.48 -5.05
CA GLY A 14 -6.65 10.15 -4.45
C GLY A 14 -7.75 11.16 -4.78
N THR A 15 -8.86 11.10 -4.05
CA THR A 15 -10.03 11.97 -4.27
C THR A 15 -9.68 13.45 -4.15
N ARG A 16 -8.82 13.82 -3.19
CA ARG A 16 -8.39 15.23 -3.02
C ARG A 16 -7.64 15.74 -4.25
N GLY A 17 -6.68 14.96 -4.78
CA GLY A 17 -5.96 15.33 -5.98
C GLY A 17 -6.85 15.40 -7.21
N ALA A 18 -7.83 14.50 -7.33
CA ALA A 18 -8.78 14.51 -8.43
C ALA A 18 -9.68 15.77 -8.40
N THR A 19 -10.28 16.10 -7.25
CA THR A 19 -11.12 17.29 -7.09
C THR A 19 -10.32 18.58 -7.28
N GLY A 20 -9.05 18.60 -6.85
CA GLY A 20 -8.19 19.77 -6.95
C GLY A 20 -7.47 19.95 -8.30
N GLY A 21 -7.60 19.00 -9.23
CA GLY A 21 -6.82 19.02 -10.49
C GLY A 21 -5.31 18.88 -10.27
N THR A 22 -4.89 18.22 -9.18
CA THR A 22 -3.48 18.07 -8.79
C THR A 22 -3.01 16.62 -8.83
N LEU A 23 -3.59 15.80 -9.69
CA LEU A 23 -3.15 14.42 -9.87
C LEU A 23 -1.72 14.34 -10.41
N ALA A 24 -0.99 13.32 -9.97
CA ALA A 24 0.18 12.83 -10.68
C ALA A 24 -0.28 11.81 -11.72
N ILE A 25 0.03 12.03 -12.99
CA ILE A 25 -0.43 11.23 -14.13
C ILE A 25 0.78 10.56 -14.79
N MET A 26 0.73 9.24 -14.91
CA MET A 26 1.81 8.39 -15.39
C MET A 26 1.35 7.76 -16.72
N ALA A 27 1.80 8.28 -17.86
CA ALA A 27 1.28 7.88 -19.16
C ALA A 27 2.25 6.98 -19.95
N GLY A 28 1.80 5.80 -20.36
CA GLY A 28 2.49 4.90 -21.29
C GLY A 28 1.83 4.90 -22.67
N GLY A 29 2.63 4.91 -23.73
CA GLY A 29 2.13 4.92 -25.11
C GLY A 29 3.15 5.47 -26.11
N ALA A 30 2.77 5.62 -27.37
CA ALA A 30 3.62 6.30 -28.35
C ALA A 30 3.81 7.77 -27.95
N ALA A 31 5.02 8.31 -28.13
CA ALA A 31 5.34 9.68 -27.74
C ALA A 31 4.44 10.71 -28.43
N ASP A 32 4.05 10.47 -29.68
CA ASP A 32 3.15 11.34 -30.44
C ASP A 32 1.74 11.34 -29.85
N ASP A 33 1.23 10.19 -29.44
CA ASP A 33 -0.08 10.08 -28.79
C ASP A 33 -0.07 10.71 -27.40
N PHE A 34 1.03 10.56 -26.64
CA PHE A 34 1.22 11.29 -25.39
C PHE A 34 1.16 12.81 -25.60
N ARG A 35 1.95 13.36 -26.54
CA ARG A 35 1.98 14.80 -26.84
C ARG A 35 0.59 15.34 -27.24
N ARG A 36 -0.18 14.55 -27.98
CA ARG A 36 -1.56 14.91 -28.37
C ARG A 36 -2.51 14.93 -27.17
N LEU A 37 -2.32 14.07 -26.18
CA LEU A 37 -3.17 13.95 -25.00
C LEU A 37 -2.70 14.81 -23.81
N GLU A 38 -1.45 15.26 -23.81
CA GLU A 38 -0.84 16.04 -22.73
C GLU A 38 -1.67 17.24 -22.27
N PRO A 39 -2.29 18.06 -23.15
CA PRO A 39 -3.14 19.17 -22.69
C PRO A 39 -4.33 18.73 -21.84
N PHE A 40 -4.91 17.56 -22.11
CA PHE A 40 -6.02 17.02 -21.33
C PHE A 40 -5.53 16.50 -19.97
N PHE A 41 -4.36 15.85 -19.95
CA PHE A 41 -3.73 15.41 -18.70
C PHE A 41 -3.36 16.61 -17.81
N ALA A 42 -2.79 17.67 -18.40
CA ALA A 42 -2.40 18.88 -17.68
C ALA A 42 -3.59 19.64 -17.07
N ALA A 43 -4.81 19.46 -17.61
CA ALA A 43 -6.02 20.02 -17.01
C ALA A 43 -6.48 19.28 -15.74
N MET A 44 -6.02 18.03 -15.53
CA MET A 44 -6.41 17.18 -14.40
C MET A 44 -5.28 16.98 -13.39
N GLY A 45 -4.04 17.36 -13.72
CA GLY A 45 -2.88 17.04 -12.92
C GLY A 45 -1.75 18.06 -13.03
N THR A 46 -1.02 18.22 -11.94
CA THR A 46 0.14 19.11 -11.85
C THR A 46 1.45 18.42 -12.22
N THR A 47 1.47 17.08 -12.19
CA THR A 47 2.65 16.28 -12.53
C THR A 47 2.27 15.25 -13.58
N VAL A 48 2.48 15.58 -14.85
CA VAL A 48 2.20 14.69 -15.99
C VAL A 48 3.52 14.24 -16.60
N ARG A 49 3.72 12.93 -16.76
CA ARG A 49 4.96 12.37 -17.34
C ARG A 49 4.67 11.21 -18.29
N HIS A 50 5.39 11.19 -19.41
CA HIS A 50 5.48 10.04 -20.30
C HIS A 50 6.48 9.05 -19.72
N MET A 51 6.04 7.81 -19.49
CA MET A 51 6.80 6.76 -18.81
C MET A 51 7.45 5.76 -19.78
N GLY A 52 7.17 5.88 -21.07
CA GLY A 52 7.65 4.96 -22.10
C GLY A 52 6.52 4.40 -22.96
N ALA A 53 6.73 3.21 -23.50
CA ALA A 53 5.76 2.55 -24.37
C ALA A 53 4.45 2.18 -23.64
N LEU A 54 3.47 1.66 -24.39
CA LEU A 54 2.22 1.18 -23.82
C LEU A 54 2.50 0.15 -22.71
N GLY A 55 1.85 0.31 -21.56
CA GLY A 55 2.05 -0.48 -20.35
C GLY A 55 3.01 0.16 -19.34
N SER A 56 3.87 1.10 -19.75
CA SER A 56 4.81 1.76 -18.84
C SER A 56 4.12 2.65 -17.80
N GLY A 57 2.95 3.22 -18.10
CA GLY A 57 2.16 3.98 -17.12
C GLY A 57 1.65 3.07 -16.00
N SER A 58 1.15 1.90 -16.37
CA SER A 58 0.66 0.86 -15.47
C SER A 58 1.78 0.31 -14.59
N LEU A 59 2.97 0.05 -15.17
CA LEU A 59 4.16 -0.33 -14.39
C LEU A 59 4.58 0.77 -13.41
N ALA A 60 4.61 2.03 -13.84
CA ALA A 60 4.92 3.15 -12.95
C ALA A 60 3.93 3.24 -11.78
N LYS A 61 2.63 2.99 -12.05
CA LYS A 61 1.62 2.90 -11.00
C LYS A 61 1.86 1.71 -10.06
N ALA A 62 2.28 0.56 -10.58
CA ALA A 62 2.65 -0.60 -9.77
C ALA A 62 3.79 -0.27 -8.81
N CYS A 63 4.85 0.40 -9.28
CA CYS A 63 5.94 0.88 -8.44
C CYS A 63 5.45 1.82 -7.33
N ASN A 64 4.50 2.73 -7.64
CA ASN A 64 3.87 3.57 -6.63
C ASN A 64 3.10 2.74 -5.59
N GLN A 65 2.31 1.75 -6.02
CA GLN A 65 1.54 0.91 -5.10
C GLN A 65 2.45 0.00 -4.25
N LEU A 66 3.59 -0.45 -4.77
CA LEU A 66 4.62 -1.14 -3.99
C LEU A 66 5.06 -0.27 -2.80
N ILE A 67 5.47 0.97 -3.07
CA ILE A 67 5.92 1.91 -2.02
C ILE A 67 4.80 2.20 -1.04
N VAL A 68 3.59 2.51 -1.52
CA VAL A 68 2.45 2.84 -0.65
C VAL A 68 2.07 1.65 0.24
N GLY A 69 1.92 0.46 -0.34
CA GLY A 69 1.48 -0.75 0.38
C GLY A 69 2.50 -1.23 1.41
N THR A 70 3.79 -1.26 1.06
CA THR A 70 4.85 -1.73 1.95
C THR A 70 5.18 -0.72 3.04
N THR A 71 5.21 0.58 2.73
CA THR A 71 5.40 1.62 3.74
C THR A 71 4.24 1.65 4.72
N THR A 72 2.99 1.48 4.25
CA THR A 72 1.83 1.41 5.15
C THR A 72 1.90 0.21 6.09
N ALA A 73 2.32 -0.96 5.59
CA ALA A 73 2.54 -2.13 6.43
C ALA A 73 3.63 -1.90 7.49
N ALA A 74 4.78 -1.34 7.09
CA ALA A 74 5.87 -1.03 8.04
C ALA A 74 5.45 -0.02 9.11
N LEU A 75 4.68 1.01 8.73
CA LEU A 75 4.11 1.96 9.71
C LEU A 75 3.12 1.27 10.66
N ALA A 76 2.29 0.37 10.14
CA ALA A 76 1.36 -0.38 10.97
C ALA A 76 2.07 -1.29 11.97
N GLU A 77 3.13 -1.99 11.55
CA GLU A 77 4.00 -2.78 12.43
C GLU A 77 4.65 -1.90 13.51
N ALA A 78 5.21 -0.75 13.12
CA ALA A 78 5.83 0.18 14.06
C ALA A 78 4.82 0.71 15.10
N ALA A 79 3.61 1.07 14.67
CA ALA A 79 2.56 1.53 15.57
C ALA A 79 2.07 0.43 16.51
N GLU A 80 1.90 -0.80 16.01
CA GLU A 80 1.51 -1.94 16.82
C GLU A 80 2.59 -2.30 17.85
N LEU A 81 3.85 -2.37 17.43
CA LEU A 81 4.98 -2.64 18.30
C LEU A 81 5.15 -1.57 19.38
N ALA A 82 5.00 -0.29 19.01
CA ALA A 82 5.05 0.83 19.94
C ALA A 82 3.96 0.69 21.02
N GLU A 83 2.70 0.50 20.62
CA GLU A 83 1.58 0.37 21.55
C GLU A 83 1.75 -0.84 22.49
N ARG A 84 2.15 -2.00 21.96
CA ARG A 84 2.44 -3.20 22.77
C ARG A 84 3.61 -3.02 23.73
N SER A 85 4.53 -2.12 23.40
CA SER A 85 5.67 -1.77 24.25
C SER A 85 5.37 -0.63 25.24
N GLY A 86 4.11 -0.17 25.32
CA GLY A 86 3.69 0.91 26.21
C GLY A 86 4.08 2.31 25.72
N MET A 87 4.47 2.47 24.45
CA MET A 87 4.77 3.75 23.81
C MET A 87 3.54 4.30 23.11
N ASP A 88 3.37 5.63 23.13
CA ASP A 88 2.34 6.32 22.35
C ASP A 88 2.70 6.35 20.85
N PRO A 89 1.95 5.67 19.97
CA PRO A 89 2.21 5.70 18.53
C PRO A 89 2.07 7.09 17.91
N ALA A 90 1.25 7.98 18.50
CA ALA A 90 1.10 9.34 18.03
C ALA A 90 2.40 10.13 18.22
N ALA A 91 2.92 10.14 19.45
CA ALA A 91 4.21 10.77 19.77
C ALA A 91 5.36 10.18 18.94
N LEU A 92 5.36 8.86 18.71
CA LEU A 92 6.35 8.23 17.83
C LEU A 92 6.27 8.80 16.40
N PHE A 93 5.09 8.82 15.80
CA PHE A 93 4.92 9.30 14.43
C PHE A 93 5.20 10.79 14.27
N ASP A 94 4.91 11.61 15.28
CA ASP A 94 5.26 13.03 15.30
C ASP A 94 6.77 13.24 15.21
N VAL A 95 7.56 12.45 15.95
CA VAL A 95 9.02 12.48 15.89
C VAL A 95 9.52 11.99 14.52
N LEU A 96 8.98 10.88 14.02
CA LEU A 96 9.41 10.28 12.75
C LEU A 96 9.11 11.16 11.54
N ALA A 97 8.03 11.96 11.58
CA ALA A 97 7.61 12.84 10.50
C ALA A 97 8.69 13.89 10.13
N GLY A 98 9.50 14.33 11.09
CA GLY A 98 10.60 15.27 10.86
C GLY A 98 11.92 14.63 10.42
N GLY A 99 12.02 13.29 10.45
CA GLY A 99 13.24 12.54 10.16
C GLY A 99 13.23 11.80 8.82
N LEU A 100 14.16 10.86 8.66
CA LEU A 100 14.27 10.03 7.45
C LEU A 100 13.04 9.14 7.19
N ALA A 101 12.27 8.85 8.24
CA ALA A 101 11.00 8.11 8.13
C ALA A 101 9.83 9.00 7.68
N GLY A 102 10.03 10.32 7.59
CA GLY A 102 9.05 11.26 7.07
C GLY A 102 8.67 10.95 5.63
N SER A 103 7.37 10.80 5.36
CA SER A 103 6.87 10.53 4.02
C SER A 103 5.42 10.98 3.85
N ARG A 104 5.00 11.19 2.59
CA ARG A 104 3.60 11.45 2.26
C ARG A 104 2.68 10.28 2.64
N VAL A 105 3.20 9.06 2.75
CA VAL A 105 2.44 7.90 3.25
C VAL A 105 2.18 8.06 4.75
N LEU A 106 3.21 8.38 5.54
CA LEU A 106 3.07 8.65 6.98
C LEU A 106 2.09 9.80 7.26
N GLU A 107 2.22 10.93 6.55
CA GLU A 107 1.32 12.08 6.69
C GLU A 107 -0.15 11.71 6.47
N ASN A 108 -0.44 10.83 5.50
CA ASN A 108 -1.81 10.48 5.14
C ASN A 108 -2.39 9.33 5.98
N VAL A 109 -1.60 8.28 6.22
CA VAL A 109 -2.07 7.02 6.83
C VAL A 109 -1.77 6.97 8.32
N GLY A 110 -0.72 7.64 8.78
CA GLY A 110 -0.29 7.67 10.19
C GLY A 110 -1.40 8.04 11.17
N PRO A 111 -2.13 9.17 10.98
CA PRO A 111 -3.21 9.55 11.88
C PRO A 111 -4.33 8.51 11.99
N ARG A 112 -4.58 7.73 10.93
CA ARG A 112 -5.58 6.65 10.92
C ARG A 112 -5.07 5.41 11.64
N LEU A 113 -3.81 5.05 11.44
CA LEU A 113 -3.15 3.96 12.16
C LEU A 113 -3.19 4.19 13.67
N VAL A 114 -2.80 5.40 14.11
CA VAL A 114 -2.83 5.81 15.52
C VAL A 114 -4.22 5.67 16.13
N ARG A 115 -5.25 6.21 15.45
CA ARG A 115 -6.64 6.17 15.94
C ARG A 115 -7.36 4.84 15.72
N LYS A 116 -6.73 3.88 15.03
CA LYS A 116 -7.37 2.65 14.53
C LYS A 116 -8.66 2.96 13.74
N ASP A 117 -8.63 4.05 12.97
CA ASP A 117 -9.75 4.51 12.14
C ASP A 117 -9.76 3.77 10.80
N TYR A 118 -10.70 2.84 10.68
CA TYR A 118 -10.81 1.94 9.53
C TYR A 118 -12.00 2.27 8.61
N ILE A 119 -12.55 3.48 8.71
CA ILE A 119 -13.59 3.97 7.79
C ILE A 119 -12.98 4.07 6.38
N PRO A 120 -13.49 3.31 5.39
CA PRO A 120 -12.82 3.14 4.11
C PRO A 120 -12.76 4.44 3.29
N THR A 121 -11.54 4.85 2.95
CA THR A 121 -11.28 5.80 1.85
C THR A 121 -10.96 5.09 0.54
N GLY A 122 -10.52 3.84 0.66
CA GLY A 122 -10.36 2.84 -0.39
C GLY A 122 -10.27 1.45 0.27
N PRO A 123 -10.93 0.42 -0.27
CA PRO A 123 -10.90 -0.93 0.29
C PRO A 123 -9.47 -1.52 0.35
N ALA A 124 -9.05 -2.00 1.52
CA ALA A 124 -7.75 -2.61 1.76
C ALA A 124 -7.47 -3.82 0.83
N LYS A 125 -8.51 -4.55 0.44
CA LYS A 125 -8.41 -5.70 -0.48
C LYS A 125 -7.77 -5.37 -1.82
N PHE A 126 -7.83 -4.10 -2.26
CA PHE A 126 -7.20 -3.69 -3.51
C PHE A 126 -5.67 -3.70 -3.43
N MET A 127 -5.09 -3.50 -2.24
CA MET A 127 -3.63 -3.55 -2.08
C MET A 127 -3.06 -4.94 -2.38
N HIS A 128 -3.79 -6.02 -2.04
CA HIS A 128 -3.41 -7.37 -2.46
C HIS A 128 -3.31 -7.47 -3.98
N LYS A 129 -4.34 -6.99 -4.71
CA LYS A 129 -4.35 -7.01 -6.18
C LYS A 129 -3.20 -6.18 -6.76
N ASP A 130 -2.96 -4.99 -6.23
CA ASP A 130 -1.92 -4.10 -6.71
C ASP A 130 -0.52 -4.71 -6.53
N LEU A 131 -0.24 -5.31 -5.37
CA LEU A 131 1.04 -5.97 -5.13
C LEU A 131 1.19 -7.28 -5.91
N SER A 132 0.10 -8.03 -6.17
CA SER A 132 0.14 -9.17 -7.10
C SER A 132 0.57 -8.71 -8.50
N PHE A 133 0.05 -7.59 -8.98
CA PHE A 133 0.47 -7.02 -10.26
C PHE A 133 1.95 -6.58 -10.28
N VAL A 134 2.48 -6.14 -9.13
CA VAL A 134 3.94 -5.88 -8.97
C VAL A 134 4.75 -7.16 -9.14
N LEU A 135 4.32 -8.29 -8.57
CA LEU A 135 5.00 -9.58 -8.72
C LEU A 135 5.02 -10.02 -10.19
N GLU A 136 3.87 -9.96 -10.88
CA GLU A 136 3.76 -10.30 -12.31
C GLU A 136 4.68 -9.40 -13.16
N SER A 137 4.69 -8.09 -12.88
CA SER A 137 5.54 -7.14 -13.58
C SER A 137 7.03 -7.39 -13.33
N ALA A 138 7.40 -7.76 -12.11
CA ALA A 138 8.78 -8.06 -11.73
C ALA A 138 9.28 -9.34 -12.40
N GLU A 139 8.45 -10.37 -12.50
CA GLU A 139 8.75 -11.59 -13.24
C GLU A 139 9.04 -11.28 -14.72
N ALA A 140 8.16 -10.52 -15.38
CA ALA A 140 8.36 -10.11 -16.76
C ALA A 140 9.63 -9.28 -16.98
N ALA A 141 10.07 -8.51 -15.97
CA ALA A 141 11.26 -7.68 -16.02
C ALA A 141 12.54 -8.38 -15.54
N GLY A 142 12.46 -9.60 -14.99
CA GLY A 142 13.59 -10.26 -14.33
C GLY A 142 14.09 -9.54 -13.07
N ALA A 143 13.20 -8.84 -12.34
CA ALA A 143 13.54 -8.04 -11.17
C ALA A 143 13.14 -8.74 -9.86
N ALA A 144 13.94 -8.55 -8.81
CA ALA A 144 13.60 -9.02 -7.47
C ALA A 144 12.76 -7.98 -6.71
N VAL A 145 11.66 -8.42 -6.08
CA VAL A 145 10.73 -7.55 -5.32
C VAL A 145 10.36 -8.16 -3.95
N PRO A 146 11.33 -8.45 -3.06
CA PRO A 146 11.08 -9.18 -1.81
C PRO A 146 10.04 -8.51 -0.91
N MET A 147 10.02 -7.17 -0.86
CA MET A 147 9.02 -6.43 -0.08
C MET A 147 7.61 -6.58 -0.65
N ALA A 148 7.47 -6.71 -1.98
CA ALA A 148 6.18 -6.97 -2.61
C ALA A 148 5.69 -8.37 -2.25
N THR A 149 6.58 -9.37 -2.26
CA THR A 149 6.26 -10.76 -1.89
C THR A 149 5.70 -10.84 -0.47
N ALA A 150 6.41 -10.28 0.51
CA ALA A 150 5.94 -10.23 1.90
C ALA A 150 4.62 -9.44 2.02
N GLY A 151 4.49 -8.34 1.28
CA GLY A 151 3.26 -7.56 1.23
C GLY A 151 2.07 -8.37 0.70
N VAL A 152 2.21 -9.11 -0.40
CA VAL A 152 1.13 -9.96 -0.94
C VAL A 152 0.64 -10.95 0.11
N GLU A 153 1.54 -11.61 0.83
CA GLU A 153 1.18 -12.56 1.90
C GLU A 153 0.41 -11.88 3.03
N LEU A 154 0.89 -10.73 3.50
CA LEU A 154 0.23 -9.94 4.56
C LEU A 154 -1.17 -9.47 4.15
N TYR A 155 -1.32 -8.91 2.94
CA TYR A 155 -2.62 -8.44 2.46
C TYR A 155 -3.55 -9.61 2.08
N ALA A 156 -3.03 -10.79 1.76
CA ALA A 156 -3.82 -12.01 1.60
C ALA A 156 -4.38 -12.44 2.96
N GLU A 157 -3.56 -12.37 4.00
CA GLU A 157 -3.97 -12.68 5.37
C GLU A 157 -5.02 -11.70 5.90
N LEU A 158 -4.84 -10.41 5.68
CA LEU A 158 -5.86 -9.38 5.95
C LEU A 158 -7.21 -9.74 5.33
N ARG A 159 -7.22 -10.25 4.09
CA ARG A 159 -8.45 -10.71 3.42
C ARG A 159 -9.04 -11.96 4.07
N ARG A 160 -8.22 -12.94 4.48
CA ARG A 160 -8.69 -14.15 5.20
C ARG A 160 -9.35 -13.80 6.52
N GLN A 161 -8.87 -12.76 7.19
CA GLN A 161 -9.46 -12.22 8.41
C GLN A 161 -10.76 -11.42 8.18
N GLY A 162 -11.25 -11.30 6.93
CA GLY A 162 -12.49 -10.59 6.61
C GLY A 162 -12.37 -9.06 6.67
N LEU A 163 -11.14 -8.51 6.70
CA LEU A 163 -10.89 -7.08 6.86
C LEU A 163 -10.84 -6.32 5.52
N GLY A 164 -11.01 -7.01 4.39
CA GLY A 164 -10.72 -6.48 3.05
C GLY A 164 -11.55 -5.25 2.61
N ASP A 165 -12.75 -5.05 3.15
CA ASP A 165 -13.62 -3.92 2.81
C ASP A 165 -13.41 -2.67 3.68
N LYS A 166 -12.52 -2.76 4.68
CA LYS A 166 -12.13 -1.63 5.53
C LYS A 166 -11.05 -0.79 4.85
N ASP A 167 -10.74 0.37 5.43
CA ASP A 167 -9.63 1.21 4.98
C ASP A 167 -8.28 0.47 5.01
N LEU A 168 -7.32 0.89 4.17
CA LEU A 168 -5.97 0.32 4.15
C LEU A 168 -5.29 0.31 5.54
N ALA A 169 -5.57 1.29 6.41
CA ALA A 169 -5.04 1.34 7.77
C ALA A 169 -5.40 0.10 8.62
N VAL A 170 -6.41 -0.68 8.24
CA VAL A 170 -6.81 -1.92 8.91
C VAL A 170 -5.72 -3.00 8.90
N VAL A 171 -4.68 -2.86 8.08
CA VAL A 171 -3.52 -3.75 8.12
C VAL A 171 -2.89 -3.81 9.52
N ARG A 172 -2.99 -2.74 10.32
CA ARG A 172 -2.59 -2.75 11.73
C ARG A 172 -3.38 -3.76 12.55
N GLN A 173 -4.70 -3.82 12.39
CA GLN A 173 -5.53 -4.82 13.06
C GLN A 173 -5.16 -6.23 12.59
N ALA A 174 -4.90 -6.41 11.29
CA ALA A 174 -4.51 -7.70 10.76
C ALA A 174 -3.21 -8.23 11.40
N ILE A 175 -2.24 -7.33 11.61
CA ILE A 175 -0.98 -7.61 12.32
C ILE A 175 -1.24 -7.92 13.79
N SER A 176 -2.03 -7.12 14.50
CA SER A 176 -2.39 -7.40 15.91
C SER A 176 -2.99 -8.79 16.09
N ASN A 177 -3.91 -9.20 15.19
CA ASN A 177 -4.53 -10.52 15.24
C ASN A 177 -3.52 -11.67 15.07
N LEU A 178 -2.44 -11.46 14.30
CA LEU A 178 -1.38 -12.46 14.15
C LEU A 178 -0.60 -12.63 15.45
N SER A 179 -0.32 -11.54 16.16
CA SER A 179 0.36 -11.57 17.46
C SER A 179 -0.48 -12.25 18.55
N ASP A 180 -1.80 -12.03 18.55
CA ASP A 180 -2.69 -12.64 19.55
C ASP A 180 -2.84 -14.16 19.32
N ASN A 181 -2.78 -14.61 18.07
CA ASN A 181 -2.78 -16.05 17.74
C ASN A 181 -1.47 -16.74 18.17
N THR A 182 -0.33 -16.05 18.11
CA THR A 182 0.93 -16.61 18.63
C THR A 182 0.93 -16.74 20.15
N ASP A 183 0.35 -15.75 20.86
CA ASP A 183 0.24 -15.80 22.33
C ASP A 183 -0.67 -16.95 22.78
N ASN A 184 -1.79 -17.18 22.08
CA ASN A 184 -2.71 -18.29 22.36
C ASN A 184 -2.11 -19.67 22.02
N ALA A 185 -1.33 -19.79 20.95
CA ALA A 185 -0.64 -21.04 20.61
C ALA A 185 0.45 -21.38 21.64
N GLY A 186 1.23 -20.39 22.09
CA GLY A 186 2.23 -20.56 23.14
C GLY A 186 1.61 -20.94 24.49
N ALA A 187 0.49 -20.31 24.86
CA ALA A 187 -0.27 -20.62 26.08
C ALA A 187 -0.85 -22.05 26.04
N ALA A 188 -1.38 -22.48 24.90
CA ALA A 188 -1.90 -23.83 24.70
C ALA A 188 -0.80 -24.90 24.81
N GLU A 189 0.38 -24.69 24.23
CA GLU A 189 1.52 -25.62 24.35
C GLU A 189 2.06 -25.73 25.79
N THR A 190 2.06 -24.64 26.57
CA THR A 190 2.42 -24.69 28.00
C THR A 190 1.39 -25.46 28.84
N ALA A 191 0.10 -25.39 28.49
CA ALA A 191 -0.95 -26.10 29.20
C ALA A 191 -0.87 -27.62 28.98
N THR A 192 -0.53 -28.09 27.77
CA THR A 192 -0.40 -29.53 27.47
C THR A 192 0.84 -30.17 28.10
N LYS A 193 1.90 -29.40 28.38
CA LYS A 193 3.09 -29.91 29.09
C LYS A 193 2.92 -29.97 30.61
N GLY A 194 1.94 -29.25 31.18
CA GLY A 194 1.68 -29.22 32.63
C GLY A 194 0.89 -30.41 33.19
N THR A 195 0.32 -31.28 32.34
CA THR A 195 -0.54 -32.40 32.76
C THR A 195 0.12 -33.78 32.72
N ALA A 196 1.43 -33.86 32.49
CA ALA A 196 2.17 -35.13 32.47
C ALA A 196 3.18 -35.21 33.64
N ALA A 197 2.69 -35.48 34.84
CA ALA A 197 3.46 -36.07 35.93
C ALA A 197 2.53 -36.90 36.84
N PRO A 198 2.85 -38.17 37.05
CA PRO A 198 3.11 -38.66 38.40
C PRO A 198 4.56 -39.10 38.60
#